data_AF-A0A7W1GGY2-F1
#
_entry.id   AF-A0A7W1GGY2-F1
#
_cell.length_a   1.000
_cell.length_b   1.000
_cell.length_c   1.000
_cell.angle_alpha   90.00
_cell.angle_beta   90.00
_cell.angle_gamma   90.00
#
_symmetry.space_group_name_H-M   'P 1'
#
loop_
_entity.id
_entity.type
_entity.pdbx_description
1 polymer ?
#
loop_
_entity_poly.entity_id
_entity_poly.type
_entity_poly.pdbx_seq_one_letter_code
_entity_poly.pdbx_strand_id
1 'polypeptide(L)'
;MNESQRAMVADKLTTLKHGQRPDASIDASVTQPEAAEMLNVSRPSVQRARKVRESGDKKLIADVVSGKVTVSAAAQYVAAVTRYPELKNISREKVVLKIALC
;
A
#
# COMPACT_ATOMS: atom_id res chain seq x y z
N MET A 1 -5.02 -12.33 9.53
CA MET A 1 -4.30 -11.14 9.04
C MET A 1 -3.14 -11.60 8.16
N ASN A 2 -3.15 -11.27 6.86
CA ASN A 2 -2.13 -11.68 5.89
C ASN A 2 -1.00 -10.63 5.74
N GLU A 3 0.11 -10.97 5.07
CA GLU A 3 1.27 -10.07 4.88
C GLU A 3 0.87 -8.76 4.18
N SER A 4 -0.04 -8.81 3.19
CA SER A 4 -0.52 -7.63 2.47
C SER A 4 -1.26 -6.65 3.40
N GLN A 5 -2.09 -7.17 4.31
CA GLN A 5 -2.76 -6.38 5.32
C GLN A 5 -1.77 -5.78 6.31
N ARG A 6 -0.75 -6.54 6.75
CA ARG A 6 0.33 -6.02 7.61
C ARG A 6 1.10 -4.89 6.94
N ALA A 7 1.40 -5.01 5.66
CA ALA A 7 2.07 -3.97 4.89
C ALA A 7 1.23 -2.67 4.79
N MET A 8 -0.09 -2.79 4.65
CA MET A 8 -0.99 -1.61 4.69
C MET A 8 -1.01 -0.93 6.06
N VAL A 9 -0.90 -1.69 7.15
CA VAL A 9 -0.79 -1.13 8.50
C VAL A 9 0.60 -0.50 8.71
N ALA A 10 1.66 -1.13 8.19
CA ALA A 10 3.03 -0.59 8.26
C ALA A 10 3.13 0.77 7.57
N ASP A 11 2.59 0.91 6.37
CA ASP A 11 2.56 2.20 5.68
C ASP A 11 1.77 3.24 6.50
N LYS A 12 0.63 2.87 7.07
CA LYS A 12 -0.12 3.77 7.97
C LYS A 12 0.73 4.22 9.15
N LEU A 13 1.44 3.33 9.83
CA LEU A 13 2.33 3.67 10.95
C LEU A 13 3.38 4.71 10.54
N THR A 14 3.98 4.57 9.36
CA THR A 14 4.97 5.56 8.86
C THR A 14 4.36 6.92 8.51
N THR A 15 3.05 6.98 8.29
CA THR A 15 2.33 8.22 7.92
C THR A 15 1.66 8.90 9.11
N LEU A 16 1.61 8.23 10.27
CA LEU A 16 1.15 8.83 11.51
C LEU A 16 2.14 9.91 11.91
N LYS A 17 1.84 11.17 11.58
CA LYS A 17 2.48 12.31 12.22
C LYS A 17 2.17 12.25 13.70
N HIS A 18 3.21 12.38 14.53
CA HIS A 18 3.01 12.66 15.94
C HIS A 18 2.09 13.86 16.08
N GLY A 19 1.04 13.73 16.90
CA GLY A 19 0.14 14.83 17.19
C GLY A 19 0.92 15.96 17.85
N GLN A 20 1.05 17.09 17.14
CA GLN A 20 1.20 18.45 17.68
C GLN A 20 1.99 18.54 19.00
N ARG A 21 3.32 18.36 18.93
CA ARG A 21 4.25 18.89 19.94
C ARG A 21 5.39 19.62 19.24
N PRO A 22 5.52 20.95 19.39
CA PRO A 22 6.58 21.73 18.74
C PRO A 22 7.99 21.40 19.25
N ASP A 23 8.07 20.61 20.33
CA ASP A 23 9.25 20.22 21.11
C ASP A 23 9.69 18.76 20.90
N ALA A 24 8.98 17.97 20.09
CA ALA A 24 9.40 16.61 19.76
C ALA A 24 10.39 16.63 18.58
N SER A 25 11.60 16.09 18.79
CA SER A 25 12.62 15.92 17.76
C SER A 25 12.05 15.26 16.50
N ILE A 26 12.54 15.68 15.33
CA ILE A 26 12.19 15.16 13.99
C ILE A 26 12.35 13.61 13.93
N ASP A 27 13.17 13.04 14.81
CA ASP A 27 13.44 11.60 14.98
C ASP A 27 12.28 10.74 15.51
N ALA A 28 11.16 11.31 15.96
CA ALA A 28 10.07 10.54 16.57
C ALA A 28 9.13 9.80 15.57
N SER A 29 9.42 9.85 14.26
CA SER A 29 8.57 9.22 13.24
C SER A 29 9.10 7.83 12.86
N VAL A 30 8.27 6.79 13.03
CA VAL A 30 8.61 5.42 12.63
C VAL A 30 8.93 5.39 11.13
N THR A 31 10.17 5.04 10.80
CA THR A 31 10.63 4.93 9.42
C THR A 31 10.06 3.68 8.74
N GLN A 32 10.10 3.63 7.40
CA GLN A 32 9.61 2.45 6.66
C GLN A 32 10.34 1.14 7.01
N PRO A 33 11.68 1.11 7.20
CA PRO A 33 12.38 -0.08 7.69
C PRO A 33 11.88 -0.52 9.07
N GLU A 34 11.76 0.41 10.02
CA GLU A 34 11.30 0.11 11.38
C GLU A 34 9.87 -0.43 11.39
N ALA A 35 8.94 0.20 10.65
CA ALA A 35 7.58 -0.28 10.53
C ALA A 35 7.50 -1.67 9.86
N ALA A 36 8.42 -1.95 8.93
CA ALA A 36 8.50 -3.25 8.27
C ALA A 36 8.93 -4.34 9.25
N GLU A 37 9.93 -4.06 10.10
CA GLU A 37 10.39 -4.95 11.16
C GLU A 37 9.31 -5.18 12.22
N MET A 38 8.69 -4.10 12.72
CA MET A 38 7.62 -4.16 13.73
C MET A 38 6.44 -5.04 13.30
N LEU A 39 6.13 -5.07 12.00
CA LEU A 39 4.99 -5.82 11.47
C LEU A 39 5.41 -7.07 10.69
N ASN A 40 6.68 -7.46 10.77
CA ASN A 40 7.25 -8.64 10.13
C ASN A 40 6.85 -8.72 8.64
N VAL A 41 7.19 -7.67 7.89
CA VAL A 41 7.03 -7.57 6.44
C VAL A 41 8.30 -7.02 5.81
N SER A 42 8.44 -7.17 4.49
CA SER A 42 9.58 -6.57 3.79
C SER A 42 9.38 -5.07 3.57
N ARG A 43 10.47 -4.28 3.61
CA ARG A 43 10.45 -2.86 3.24
C ARG A 43 9.81 -2.60 1.85
N PRO A 44 10.10 -3.40 0.80
CA PRO A 44 9.39 -3.29 -0.48
C PRO A 44 7.86 -3.48 -0.36
N SER A 45 7.38 -4.35 0.53
CA SER A 45 5.94 -4.50 0.78
C SER A 45 5.33 -3.21 1.35
N VAL A 46 6.02 -2.51 2.25
CA VAL A 46 5.60 -1.21 2.79
C VAL A 46 5.56 -0.14 1.69
N GLN A 47 6.56 -0.08 0.82
CA GLN A 47 6.59 0.87 -0.31
C GLN A 47 5.44 0.63 -1.30
N ARG A 48 5.12 -0.63 -1.59
CA ARG A 48 3.97 -1.01 -2.43
C ARG A 48 2.65 -0.57 -1.77
N ALA A 49 2.50 -0.82 -0.46
CA ALA A 49 1.34 -0.37 0.31
C ALA A 49 1.16 1.15 0.22
N ARG A 50 2.25 1.92 0.37
CA ARG A 50 2.26 3.37 0.19
C ARG A 50 1.71 3.80 -1.16
N LYS A 51 2.23 3.20 -2.24
CA LYS A 51 1.79 3.50 -3.61
C LYS A 51 0.30 3.21 -3.81
N VAL A 52 -0.19 2.10 -3.26
CA VAL A 52 -1.62 1.74 -3.29
C VAL A 52 -2.46 2.74 -2.51
N ARG A 53 -2.00 3.20 -1.34
CA ARG A 53 -2.72 4.20 -0.53
C ARG A 53 -2.77 5.58 -1.21
N GLU A 54 -1.67 6.01 -1.82
CA GLU A 54 -1.55 7.35 -2.39
C GLU A 54 -2.21 7.50 -3.77
N SER A 55 -2.18 6.44 -4.59
CA SER A 55 -2.64 6.50 -6.00
C SER A 55 -3.74 5.49 -6.34
N GLY A 56 -4.04 4.55 -5.46
CA GLY A 56 -5.17 3.64 -5.62
C GLY A 56 -6.49 4.31 -5.24
N ASP A 57 -7.60 3.82 -5.80
CA ASP A 57 -8.92 4.29 -5.38
C ASP A 57 -9.42 3.57 -4.11
N LYS A 58 -10.53 4.07 -3.56
CA LYS A 58 -11.12 3.53 -2.33
C LYS A 58 -11.48 2.05 -2.42
N LYS A 59 -11.95 1.58 -3.58
CA LYS A 59 -12.35 0.18 -3.77
C LYS A 59 -11.15 -0.76 -3.76
N LEU A 60 -10.06 -0.39 -4.43
CA LEU A 60 -8.83 -1.19 -4.46
C LEU A 60 -8.21 -1.29 -3.05
N ILE A 61 -8.19 -0.17 -2.33
CA ILE A 61 -7.69 -0.15 -0.95
C ILE A 61 -8.53 -1.08 -0.06
N ALA A 62 -9.86 -1.03 -0.17
CA ALA A 62 -10.76 -1.91 0.59
C ALA A 62 -10.56 -3.40 0.25
N ASP A 63 -10.32 -3.73 -1.02
CA ASP A 63 -10.06 -5.10 -1.45
C ASP A 63 -8.73 -5.64 -0.89
N VAL A 64 -7.70 -4.80 -0.79
CA VAL A 64 -6.43 -5.18 -0.13
C VAL A 64 -6.61 -5.33 1.37
N VAL A 65 -7.32 -4.40 2.02
CA VAL A 65 -7.58 -4.45 3.47
C VAL A 65 -8.45 -5.66 3.85
N SER A 66 -9.42 -6.04 3.02
CA SER A 66 -10.21 -7.26 3.21
C SER A 66 -9.47 -8.53 2.81
N GLY A 67 -8.28 -8.42 2.20
CA GLY A 67 -7.43 -9.55 1.81
C GLY A 67 -7.84 -10.24 0.52
N LYS A 68 -8.76 -9.65 -0.26
CA LYS A 68 -9.18 -10.15 -1.58
C LYS A 68 -8.09 -10.00 -2.64
N VAL A 69 -7.27 -8.95 -2.52
CA VAL A 69 -6.19 -8.63 -3.46
C VAL A 69 -4.88 -8.46 -2.69
N THR A 70 -3.78 -8.98 -3.24
CA THR A 70 -2.46 -8.80 -2.64
C THR A 70 -1.94 -7.38 -2.88
N VAL A 71 -1.12 -6.87 -1.96
CA VAL A 71 -0.53 -5.53 -2.09
C VAL A 71 0.37 -5.43 -3.33
N SER A 72 0.99 -6.54 -3.74
CA SER A 72 1.82 -6.62 -4.95
C SER A 72 0.97 -6.42 -6.21
N ALA A 73 -0.11 -7.20 -6.36
CA ALA A 73 -1.01 -7.08 -7.51
C ALA A 73 -1.66 -5.69 -7.58
N ALA A 74 -2.08 -5.16 -6.43
CA ALA A 74 -2.61 -3.81 -6.34
C ALA A 74 -1.58 -2.74 -6.75
N ALA A 75 -0.33 -2.84 -6.30
CA ALA A 75 0.73 -1.90 -6.67
C ALA A 75 1.08 -1.96 -8.16
N GLN A 76 1.04 -3.15 -8.77
CA GLN A 76 1.21 -3.31 -10.21
C GLN A 76 0.05 -2.69 -10.98
N TYR A 77 -1.20 -2.90 -10.54
CA TYR A 77 -2.37 -2.25 -11.13
C TYR A 77 -2.26 -0.72 -11.07
N VAL A 78 -1.89 -0.17 -9.91
CA VAL A 78 -1.66 1.27 -9.76
C VAL A 78 -0.55 1.74 -10.72
N ALA A 79 0.57 1.02 -10.79
CA ALA A 79 1.65 1.36 -11.71
C ALA A 79 1.21 1.36 -13.19
N ALA A 80 0.43 0.36 -13.59
CA ALA A 80 -0.11 0.24 -14.95
C ALA A 80 -1.07 1.38 -15.27
N VAL A 81 -1.98 1.69 -14.35
CA VAL A 81 -2.95 2.79 -14.50
C VAL A 81 -2.28 4.17 -14.51
N THR A 82 -1.21 4.37 -13.73
CA THR A 82 -0.43 5.61 -13.79
C THR A 82 0.26 5.77 -15.15
N ARG A 83 0.73 4.67 -15.76
CA ARG A 83 1.39 4.69 -17.07
C ARG A 83 0.40 4.78 -18.23
N TYR A 84 -0.78 4.19 -18.08
CA TYR A 84 -1.83 4.09 -19.10
C TYR A 84 -3.19 4.49 -18.48
N PRO A 85 -3.50 5.80 -18.42
CA PRO A 85 -4.71 6.31 -17.77
C PRO A 85 -6.02 5.73 -18.33
N GLU A 86 -6.02 5.33 -19.60
CA GLU A 86 -7.14 4.70 -20.31
C GLU A 86 -7.56 3.36 -19.69
N LEU A 87 -6.67 2.68 -18.96
CA LEU A 87 -6.97 1.41 -18.28
C LEU A 87 -7.91 1.58 -17.08
N LYS A 88 -8.15 2.82 -16.59
CA LYS A 88 -9.10 3.08 -15.50
C LYS A 88 -10.52 2.65 -15.84
N ASN A 89 -10.87 2.71 -17.14
CA ASN A 89 -12.23 2.46 -17.63
C ASN A 89 -12.47 1.00 -18.04
N ILE A 90 -11.42 0.18 -18.07
CA ILE A 90 -11.52 -1.25 -18.35
C ILE A 90 -11.87 -1.96 -17.04
N SER A 91 -12.84 -2.89 -17.07
CA SER A 91 -13.26 -3.62 -15.87
C SER A 91 -12.06 -4.17 -15.11
N ARG A 92 -11.91 -3.72 -13.86
CA ARG A 92 -10.82 -4.06 -12.96
C ARG A 92 -10.55 -5.54 -12.82
N GLU A 93 -11.60 -6.36 -12.91
CA GLU A 93 -11.48 -7.80 -12.87
C GLU A 93 -10.54 -8.33 -13.96
N LYS A 94 -10.61 -7.81 -15.19
CA LYS A 94 -9.73 -8.27 -16.28
C LYS A 94 -8.27 -7.89 -16.05
N VAL A 95 -8.00 -6.74 -15.45
CA VAL A 95 -6.62 -6.26 -15.23
C VAL A 95 -5.98 -6.97 -14.03
N VAL A 96 -6.74 -7.17 -12.95
CA VAL A 96 -6.25 -7.87 -11.75
C VAL A 96 -6.08 -9.38 -12.01
N LEU A 97 -7.01 -10.03 -12.72
CA LEU A 97 -6.85 -11.44 -13.12
C LEU A 97 -5.62 -11.67 -13.99
N LYS A 98 -5.32 -10.78 -14.94
CA LYS A 98 -4.14 -10.90 -15.81
C LYS A 98 -2.83 -10.68 -15.07
N ILE A 99 -2.85 -9.90 -13.98
CA ILE A 99 -1.69 -9.66 -13.11
C ILE A 99 -1.48 -10.78 -12.09
N ALA A 100 -2.55 -11.39 -11.57
CA ALA A 100 -2.48 -12.47 -10.59
C ALA A 100 -2.07 -13.84 -11.17
N LEU A 101 -2.07 -13.98 -12.50
CA LEU A 101 -1.72 -15.20 -13.25
C LEU A 101 -0.31 -15.17 -13.86
N CYS A 102 0.48 -14.12 -13.60
CA CYS A 102 1.91 -14.02 -13.96
C CYS A 102 2.78 -14.09 -12.70
#